data_AF-D9R8Z9-F1
#
_entry.id   AF-D9R8Z9-F1
#
_cell.length_a   1.000
_cell.length_b   1.000
_cell.length_c   1.000
_cell.angle_alpha   90.00
_cell.angle_beta   90.00
_cell.angle_gamma   90.00
#
_symmetry.space_group_name_H-M   'P 1'
#
loop_
_entity.id
_entity.type
_entity.pdbx_description
1 polymer ?
#
loop_
_entity_poly.entity_id
_entity_poly.type
_entity_poly.pdbx_seq_one_letter_code
_entity_poly.pdbx_strand_id
1 'polypeptide(L)' 'MTDQEVQKAFEEVYNKFWLNYRGKILPRGSDEWERMNTWAVVLMKKYPFMEQLVAEMIAELGQRMWRRE' A
#
# COMPACT_ATOMS: atom_id res chain seq x y z
N MET A 1 18.58 -8.69 7.91
CA MET A 1 17.54 -7.70 8.24
C MET A 1 17.74 -7.29 9.68
N THR A 2 18.05 -6.02 9.93
CA THR A 2 18.26 -5.46 11.27
C THR A 2 16.96 -4.90 11.85
N ASP A 3 16.90 -4.71 13.16
CA ASP A 3 15.73 -4.09 13.82
C ASP A 3 15.42 -2.70 13.24
N GLN A 4 16.44 -1.93 12.88
CA GLN A 4 16.29 -0.62 12.24
C GLN A 4 15.69 -0.73 10.83
N GLU A 5 16.09 -1.75 10.05
CA GLU A 5 15.52 -2.02 8.73
C GLU A 5 14.04 -2.41 8.84
N VAL A 6 13.69 -3.25 9.82
CA VAL A 6 12.29 -3.63 10.10
C VAL A 6 11.48 -2.42 10.50
N GLN A 7 11.97 -1.61 11.45
CA GLN A 7 11.29 -0.42 11.93
C GLN A 7 11.03 0.56 10.77
N LYS A 8 12.02 0.79 9.92
CA LYS A 8 11.88 1.68 8.76
C LYS A 8 10.87 1.15 7.74
N ALA A 9 10.81 -0.16 7.54
CA ALA A 9 9.82 -0.76 6.66
C ALA A 9 8.40 -0.56 7.18
N PHE A 10 8.15 -0.76 8.48
CA PHE A 10 6.85 -0.48 9.09
C PHE A 10 6.48 1.01 9.07
N GLU A 11 7.44 1.90 9.28
CA GLU A 11 7.27 3.35 9.16
C GLU A 11 6.79 3.74 7.75
N GLU A 12 7.38 3.15 6.70
CA GLU A 12 7.02 3.49 5.32
C GLU A 12 5.75 2.78 4.84
N VAL A 13 5.60 1.48 5.14
CA VAL A 13 4.46 0.67 4.66
C VAL A 13 3.21 0.93 5.48
N TYR A 14 3.28 0.84 6.81
CA TYR A 14 2.08 1.01 7.64
C TYR A 14 1.78 2.50 7.88
N ASN A 15 2.74 3.23 8.48
CA ASN A 15 2.45 4.59 8.95
C ASN A 15 2.22 5.56 7.79
N LYS A 16 3.02 5.48 6.72
CA LYS A 16 2.94 6.44 5.60
C LYS A 16 2.02 5.98 4.48
N PHE A 17 2.18 4.74 4.01
CA PHE A 17 1.39 4.25 2.89
C PHE A 17 -0.02 3.82 3.33
N TRP A 18 -0.14 2.86 4.24
CA TRP A 18 -1.43 2.30 4.62
C TRP A 18 -2.36 3.32 5.27
N LEU A 19 -1.90 4.07 6.28
CA LEU A 19 -2.75 5.07 6.95
C LEU A 19 -3.24 6.17 6.00
N ASN A 20 -2.46 6.51 4.96
CA ASN A 20 -2.85 7.52 3.97
C ASN A 20 -4.00 7.05 3.06
N TYR A 21 -4.11 5.75 2.77
CA TYR A 21 -5.10 5.22 1.83
C TYR A 21 -6.23 4.41 2.47
N ARG A 22 -6.04 3.82 3.65
CA ARG A 22 -7.01 2.93 4.32
C ARG A 22 -8.38 3.55 4.59
N GLY A 23 -8.51 4.87 4.58
CA GLY A 23 -9.79 5.57 4.80
C GLY A 23 -10.43 6.09 3.52
N LYS A 24 -9.74 6.01 2.39
CA LYS A 24 -10.13 6.64 1.13
C LYS A 24 -10.89 5.67 0.25
N ILE A 25 -11.81 6.21 -0.55
CA ILE A 25 -12.39 5.52 -1.70
C ILE A 25 -11.68 6.10 -2.91
N LEU A 26 -10.85 5.30 -3.55
CA LEU A 26 -10.08 5.68 -4.71
C LEU A 26 -10.85 5.20 -5.95
N PRO A 27 -11.39 6.08 -6.79
CA PRO A 27 -12.06 5.66 -8.01
C PRO A 27 -11.09 4.93 -8.95
N ARG A 28 -11.59 3.90 -9.65
CA ARG A 28 -10.78 3.13 -10.58
C ARG A 28 -10.31 4.03 -11.73
N GLY A 29 -9.01 3.96 -12.04
CA GLY A 29 -8.41 4.78 -13.11
C GLY A 29 -8.24 6.26 -12.77
N SER A 30 -8.48 6.66 -11.51
CA SER A 30 -8.08 7.99 -11.05
C SER A 30 -6.55 8.08 -10.91
N ASP A 31 -6.01 9.28 -11.10
CA ASP A 31 -4.60 9.57 -10.84
C ASP A 31 -4.15 9.13 -9.43
N GLU A 32 -5.05 9.25 -8.43
CA GLU A 32 -4.74 8.84 -7.06
C GLU A 32 -4.62 7.31 -6.93
N TRP A 33 -5.45 6.55 -7.65
CA TRP A 33 -5.32 5.09 -7.75
C TRP A 33 -4.00 4.67 -8.40
N GLU A 34 -3.60 5.32 -9.51
CA GLU A 34 -2.34 5.02 -10.19
C GLU A 34 -1.11 5.38 -9.34
N ARG A 35 -1.14 6.51 -8.64
CA ARG A 35 -0.09 6.91 -7.70
C ARG A 35 0.04 5.93 -6.54
N MET A 36 -1.08 5.49 -5.98
CA MET A 36 -1.12 4.48 -4.92
C MET A 36 -0.47 3.17 -5.40
N ASN A 37 -0.88 2.65 -6.56
CA ASN A 37 -0.30 1.42 -7.11
C ASN A 37 1.20 1.56 -7.39
N THR A 38 1.63 2.69 -7.95
CA THR A 38 3.04 2.96 -8.22
C THR A 38 3.87 2.99 -6.94
N TRP A 39 3.38 3.68 -5.89
CA TRP A 39 4.06 3.69 -4.60
C TRP A 39 4.13 2.29 -3.99
N ALA A 40 3.06 1.51 -4.09
CA ALA A 40 3.04 0.15 -3.56
C ALA A 40 4.07 -0.76 -4.25
N VAL A 41 4.22 -0.67 -5.58
CA VAL A 41 5.27 -1.39 -6.33
C VAL A 41 6.67 -0.98 -5.88
N VAL A 42 6.90 0.31 -5.60
CA VAL A 42 8.18 0.78 -5.05
C VAL A 42 8.44 0.18 -3.66
N LEU A 43 7.42 0.12 -2.80
CA LEU A 43 7.54 -0.46 -1.45
C LEU A 43 7.84 -1.95 -1.50
N MET A 44 7.17 -2.72 -2.38
CA MET A 44 7.44 -4.15 -2.57
C MET A 44 8.89 -4.40 -3.02
N LYS A 45 9.41 -3.60 -3.96
CA LYS A 45 10.81 -3.70 -4.40
C LYS A 45 11.80 -3.31 -3.32
N LYS A 46 11.47 -2.29 -2.51
CA LYS A 46 12.33 -1.78 -1.44
C LYS A 46 12.34 -2.71 -0.22
N TYR A 47 11.22 -3.36 0.07
CA TYR A 47 11.03 -4.26 1.20
C TYR A 47 10.43 -5.60 0.73
N PRO A 48 11.21 -6.48 0.07
CA PRO A 48 10.69 -7.74 -0.47
C PRO A 48 10.04 -8.64 0.59
N PHE A 49 10.51 -8.59 1.84
CA PHE A 49 9.93 -9.35 2.94
C PHE A 49 8.52 -8.88 3.35
N MET A 50 8.08 -7.71 2.89
CA MET A 50 6.72 -7.18 3.07
C MET A 50 5.86 -7.29 1.81
N GLU A 51 6.35 -7.90 0.73
CA GLU A 51 5.67 -7.91 -0.57
C GLU A 51 4.23 -8.43 -0.46
N GLN A 52 4.04 -9.56 0.21
CA GLN A 52 2.71 -10.14 0.44
C GLN A 52 1.80 -9.20 1.23
N LEU A 53 2.31 -8.58 2.30
CA LEU A 53 1.55 -7.63 3.12
C LEU A 53 1.08 -6.43 2.29
N VAL A 54 1.97 -5.85 1.49
CA VAL A 54 1.62 -4.70 0.63
C VAL A 54 0.61 -5.14 -0.44
N ALA A 55 0.74 -6.35 -0.99
CA ALA A 55 -0.21 -6.87 -1.99
C ALA A 55 -1.62 -7.04 -1.39
N GLU A 56 -1.71 -7.59 -0.18
CA GLU A 56 -2.96 -7.75 0.55
C GLU A 56 -3.60 -6.38 0.87
N MET A 57 -2.81 -5.37 1.26
CA MET A 57 -3.31 -4.01 1.46
C MET A 57 -3.92 -3.41 0.19
N ILE A 58 -3.26 -3.55 -0.97
CA ILE A 58 -3.79 -3.05 -2.25
C ILE A 58 -5.08 -3.81 -2.62
N ALA A 59 -5.08 -5.14 -2.46
CA ALA A 59 -6.25 -5.96 -2.75
C ALA A 59 -7.45 -5.53 -1.89
N GLU A 60 -7.24 -5.25 -0.61
CA GLU A 60 -8.28 -4.73 0.28
C GLU A 60 -8.83 -3.37 -0.20
N LEU A 61 -7.95 -2.44 -0.60
CA LEU A 61 -8.38 -1.15 -1.15
C LEU A 61 -9.20 -1.33 -2.44
N GLY A 62 -8.77 -2.24 -3.32
CA GLY A 62 -9.49 -2.57 -4.56
C GLY A 62 -10.87 -3.20 -4.30
N GLN A 63 -10.98 -4.11 -3.34
CA GLN A 63 -12.26 -4.71 -2.96
C GLN A 63 -13.26 -3.68 -2.40
N ARG A 64 -12.77 -2.67 -1.69
CA ARG A 64 -13.62 -1.59 -1.16
C ARG A 64 -14.13 -0.67 -2.26
N MET A 65 -13.32 -0.44 -3.29
CA MET A 65 -13.72 0.26 -4.50
C MET A 65 -14.84 -0.52 -5.22
N TRP A 66 -14.66 -1.82 -5.47
CA TRP A 66 -15.64 -2.64 -6.20
C TRP A 66 -16.96 -2.85 -5.46
N ARG A 67 -16.96 -2.84 -4.11
CA ARG A 67 -18.19 -2.96 -3.32
C ARG A 67 -19.12 -1.74 -3.40
N ARG A 68 -18.68 -0.65 -4.03
CA ARG A 68 -19.46 0.59 -4.15
C ARG A 68 -19.79 0.99 -5.59
N GLU A 69 -19.34 0.21 -6.58
CA GLU A 69 -19.79 0.27 -7.98
C GLU A 69 -20.98 -0.67 -8.18
#